data_AF-A0A6B3CRJ9-F1
#
_entry.id   AF-A0A6B3CRJ9-F1
#
_cell.length_a   1.000
_cell.length_b   1.000
_cell.length_c   1.000
_cell.angle_alpha   90.00
_cell.angle_beta   90.00
_cell.angle_gamma   90.00
#
_symmetry.space_group_name_H-M   'P 1'
#
loop_
_entity.id
_entity.type
_entity.pdbx_description
1 polymer ?
#
loop_
_entity_poly.entity_id
_entity_poly.type
_entity_poly.pdbx_seq_one_letter_code
_entity_poly.pdbx_strand_id
1 'polypeptide(L)'
;GAGEATEAGKSIGWHKAYIEGSRPDLRVPVRQVHLTNGQSVTLYDTSGPYTDPLVDTDVRRGLAPLRENWIIARGDTEEYAGRPVRPEDDGIKHT
;
A
#
# COMPACT_ATOMS: atom_id res chain seq x y z
N GLY A 1 11.71 1.50 28.89
CA GLY A 1 12.10 0.12 28.54
C GLY A 1 12.06 0.01 27.04
N ALA A 2 13.18 -0.30 26.42
CA ALA A 2 13.32 -0.36 24.98
C ALA A 2 12.53 -1.56 24.42
N GLY A 3 11.52 -1.28 23.62
CA GLY A 3 10.83 -2.29 22.81
C GLY A 3 11.71 -2.60 21.60
N GLU A 4 12.16 -3.84 21.54
CA GLU A 4 12.97 -4.42 20.48
C GLU A 4 12.20 -4.35 19.15
N ALA A 5 12.61 -3.45 18.26
CA ALA A 5 12.07 -3.39 16.89
C ALA A 5 12.66 -4.58 16.11
N THR A 6 11.83 -5.57 15.84
CA THR A 6 12.14 -6.81 15.13
C THR A 6 12.94 -6.53 13.84
N GLU A 7 14.16 -7.07 13.73
CA GLU A 7 15.08 -6.88 12.59
C GLU A 7 14.58 -7.45 11.25
N ALA A 8 13.44 -8.15 11.23
CA ALA A 8 12.94 -8.94 10.12
C ALA A 8 12.55 -8.15 8.83
N GLY A 9 12.71 -6.83 8.79
CA GLY A 9 12.32 -5.98 7.66
C GLY A 9 13.42 -5.11 7.03
N LYS A 10 14.65 -5.12 7.55
CA LYS A 10 15.75 -4.31 6.98
C LYS A 10 16.42 -5.05 5.82
N SER A 11 16.14 -4.62 4.60
CA SER A 11 16.91 -5.07 3.44
C SER A 11 18.25 -4.34 3.36
N ILE A 12 19.26 -4.99 2.77
CA ILE A 12 20.58 -4.36 2.58
C ILE A 12 20.41 -3.15 1.65
N GLY A 13 20.86 -1.98 2.12
CA GLY A 13 20.87 -0.73 1.35
C GLY A 13 19.61 0.12 1.50
N TRP A 14 18.41 -0.45 1.68
CA TRP A 14 17.20 0.34 1.92
C TRP A 14 16.08 -0.48 2.57
N HIS A 15 15.03 0.17 3.07
CA HIS A 15 13.79 -0.52 3.47
C HIS A 15 12.55 0.32 3.18
N LYS A 16 11.39 -0.33 3.11
CA LYS A 16 10.09 0.34 3.09
C LYS A 16 9.89 1.00 4.45
N ALA A 17 9.61 2.29 4.44
CA ALA A 17 9.26 3.06 5.62
C ALA A 17 7.97 3.84 5.36
N TYR A 18 7.41 4.39 6.43
CA TYR A 18 6.15 5.14 6.37
C TYR A 18 6.24 6.40 7.22
N ILE A 19 5.71 7.49 6.69
CA ILE A 19 5.55 8.75 7.41
C ILE A 19 4.08 8.83 7.82
N GLU A 20 3.81 9.09 9.09
CA GLU A 20 2.46 9.40 9.55
C GLU A 20 2.02 10.76 8.98
N GLY A 21 0.86 10.77 8.32
CA GLY A 21 0.29 11.98 7.75
C GLY A 21 -0.48 12.81 8.79
N SER A 22 -1.44 13.60 8.33
CA SER A 22 -2.29 14.41 9.20
C SER A 22 -3.28 13.61 10.05
N ARG A 23 -3.31 12.28 9.91
CA ARG A 23 -4.20 11.37 10.63
C ARG A 23 -3.43 10.10 11.02
N PRO A 24 -3.77 9.46 12.14
CA PRO A 24 -3.07 8.24 12.60
C PRO A 24 -3.19 7.05 11.63
N ASP A 25 -4.28 6.98 10.86
CA ASP A 25 -4.53 5.93 9.87
C ASP A 25 -3.86 6.20 8.52
N LEU A 26 -3.32 7.40 8.30
CA LEU A 26 -2.65 7.80 7.06
C LEU A 26 -1.15 7.52 7.14
N ARG A 27 -0.73 6.37 6.60
CA ARG A 27 0.68 5.99 6.47
C ARG A 27 1.20 6.21 5.05
N VAL A 28 1.98 7.27 4.83
CA VAL A 28 2.53 7.64 3.51
C VAL A 28 3.80 6.83 3.24
N PRO A 29 3.84 6.00 2.16
CA PRO A 29 4.98 5.13 1.89
C PRO A 29 6.18 5.92 1.38
N VAL A 30 7.37 5.57 1.87
CA VAL A 30 8.66 6.06 1.42
C VAL A 30 9.68 4.93 1.41
N ARG A 31 10.77 5.13 0.67
CA ARG A 31 11.95 4.26 0.72
C ARG A 31 13.03 4.95 1.53
N GLN A 32 13.46 4.36 2.63
CA GLN A 32 14.59 4.85 3.41
C GLN A 32 15.87 4.14 2.98
N VAL A 33 16.77 4.86 2.31
CA VAL A 33 18.04 4.34 1.80
C VAL A 33 19.16 4.59 2.80
N HIS A 34 19.91 3.55 3.15
CA HIS A 34 21.04 3.60 4.08
C HIS A 34 22.32 3.96 3.34
N LEU A 35 22.99 5.01 3.79
CA LEU A 35 24.28 5.45 3.24
C LEU A 35 25.45 4.84 4.02
N THR A 36 26.61 4.72 3.37
CA THR A 36 27.82 4.14 3.98
C THR A 36 28.40 4.96 5.12
N ASN A 37 28.02 6.24 5.23
CA ASN A 37 28.40 7.13 6.32
C ASN A 37 27.46 7.07 7.54
N GLY A 38 26.55 6.09 7.58
CA GLY A 38 25.60 5.89 8.67
C GLY A 38 24.36 6.79 8.61
N GLN A 39 24.26 7.71 7.63
CA GLN A 39 23.06 8.51 7.41
C GLN A 39 22.04 7.77 6.53
N SER A 40 20.86 8.36 6.36
CA SER A 40 19.85 7.85 5.43
C SER A 40 19.21 8.95 4.60
N VAL A 41 18.79 8.61 3.38
CA VAL A 41 17.99 9.49 2.51
C VAL A 41 16.60 8.88 2.33
N THR A 42 15.57 9.71 2.49
CA THR A 42 14.18 9.32 2.22
C THR A 42 13.83 9.64 0.78
N LEU A 43 13.37 8.64 0.04
CA LEU A 43 12.92 8.76 -1.35
C LEU A 43 11.43 8.48 -1.46
N TYR A 44 10.80 9.08 -2.46
CA TYR A 44 9.45 8.74 -2.87
C TYR A 44 9.37 7.28 -3.34
N ASP A 45 8.32 6.56 -2.97
CA ASP A 45 8.19 5.13 -3.27
C ASP A 45 6.78 4.76 -3.75
N THR A 46 6.65 4.52 -5.06
CA THR A 46 5.40 4.11 -5.72
C THR A 46 5.18 2.61 -5.77
N SER A 47 6.08 1.79 -5.23
CA SER A 47 5.99 0.33 -5.36
C SER A 47 4.85 -0.30 -4.57
N GLY A 48 4.21 0.45 -3.67
CA GLY A 48 3.09 -0.03 -2.87
C GLY A 48 3.47 -1.17 -1.90
N PRO A 49 2.49 -1.99 -1.47
CA PRO A 49 2.72 -3.06 -0.49
C PRO A 49 3.64 -4.18 -0.98
N TYR A 50 3.85 -4.32 -2.29
CA TYR A 50 4.66 -5.40 -2.89
C TYR A 50 6.14 -5.38 -2.48
N THR A 51 6.63 -4.30 -1.90
CA THR A 51 7.99 -4.21 -1.36
C THR A 51 8.00 -4.02 0.16
N ASP A 52 6.85 -4.13 0.82
CA ASP A 52 6.77 -4.19 2.27
C ASP A 52 6.81 -5.67 2.72
N PRO A 53 7.90 -6.13 3.35
CA PRO A 53 8.01 -7.53 3.78
C PRO A 53 7.02 -7.89 4.90
N LEU A 54 6.36 -6.89 5.51
CA LEU A 54 5.34 -7.11 6.56
C LEU A 54 3.93 -7.27 5.98
N VAL A 55 3.75 -7.11 4.66
CA VAL A 55 2.45 -7.26 4.01
C VAL A 55 2.42 -8.55 3.19
N ASP A 56 1.50 -9.44 3.55
CA ASP A 56 1.20 -10.63 2.75
C ASP A 56 0.31 -10.25 1.55
N THR A 57 0.90 -10.20 0.36
CA THR A 57 0.20 -9.85 -0.88
C THR A 57 -0.26 -11.10 -1.63
N ASP A 58 -1.56 -11.19 -1.91
CA ASP A 58 -2.15 -12.22 -2.77
C ASP A 58 -2.92 -11.55 -3.92
N VAL A 59 -2.44 -11.76 -5.15
CA VAL A 59 -3.05 -11.20 -6.36
C VAL A 59 -4.49 -11.64 -6.58
N ARG A 60 -4.89 -12.80 -6.05
CA ARG A 60 -6.28 -13.29 -6.15
C ARG A 60 -7.22 -12.59 -5.18
N ARG A 61 -6.69 -12.05 -4.08
CA ARG A 61 -7.44 -11.29 -3.06
C ARG A 61 -7.42 -9.79 -3.32
N GLY A 62 -6.43 -9.30 -4.07
CA GLY A 62 -6.19 -7.88 -4.27
C GLY A 62 -5.48 -7.24 -3.08
N LEU A 63 -5.26 -5.92 -3.17
CA LEU A 63 -4.64 -5.14 -2.10
C LEU A 63 -5.67 -4.70 -1.04
N ALA A 64 -5.22 -4.48 0.19
CA ALA A 64 -6.05 -3.93 1.25
C ALA A 64 -6.64 -2.55 0.84
N PRO A 65 -7.95 -2.31 1.00
CA PRO A 65 -8.60 -1.07 0.59
C PRO A 65 -8.40 0.05 1.63
N LEU A 66 -7.15 0.47 1.85
CA LEU A 66 -6.75 1.41 2.93
C LEU A 66 -7.56 2.71 3.00
N ARG A 67 -8.17 3.14 1.89
CA ARG A 67 -8.90 4.40 1.77
C ARG A 67 -10.41 4.25 1.94
N GLU A 68 -10.94 3.03 2.06
CA GLU A 68 -12.38 2.74 2.12
C GLU A 68 -13.06 3.54 3.24
N ASN A 69 -12.54 3.43 4.47
CA ASN A 69 -13.08 4.17 5.62
C ASN A 69 -13.03 5.69 5.42
N TRP A 70 -12.04 6.23 4.71
CA TRP A 70 -11.95 7.66 4.42
C TRP A 70 -13.00 8.11 3.41
N ILE A 71 -13.35 7.24 2.48
CA ILE A 71 -14.39 7.49 1.48
C ILE A 71 -15.75 7.48 2.17
N ILE A 72 -16.06 6.42 2.92
CA ILE A 72 -17.33 6.28 3.65
C ILE A 72 -17.53 7.45 4.63
N ALA A 73 -16.48 7.84 5.37
CA ALA A 73 -16.58 8.89 6.39
C ALA A 73 -16.91 10.29 5.84
N ARG A 74 -16.75 10.55 4.53
CA ARG A 74 -17.17 11.84 3.96
C ARG A 74 -18.68 11.97 3.82
N GLY A 75 -19.43 10.86 3.85
CA GLY A 75 -20.88 10.86 3.70
C GLY A 75 -21.34 11.33 2.31
N ASP A 76 -20.46 11.28 1.31
CA ASP A 76 -20.70 11.78 -0.05
C ASP A 76 -20.79 10.65 -1.10
N THR A 77 -20.91 9.40 -0.65
CA THR A 77 -20.99 8.20 -1.50
C THR A 77 -22.10 7.26 -1.05
N GLU A 78 -22.64 6.50 -1.99
CA GLU A 78 -23.58 5.40 -1.77
C GLU A 78 -23.02 4.08 -2.33
N GLU A 79 -23.43 2.95 -1.76
CA GLU A 79 -23.09 1.64 -2.28
C GLU A 79 -23.91 1.31 -3.53
N TYR A 80 -23.25 0.70 -4.53
CA TYR A 80 -23.87 0.27 -5.77
C TYR A 80 -23.41 -1.15 -6.09
N ALA A 81 -24.35 -2.03 -6.44
CA ALA A 81 -24.08 -3.45 -6.67
C ALA A 81 -23.10 -3.74 -7.83
N GLY A 82 -22.83 -2.74 -8.68
CA GLY A 82 -21.98 -2.89 -9.86
C GLY A 82 -22.76 -3.36 -11.10
N ARG A 83 -22.28 -3.00 -12.29
CA ARG A 83 -22.81 -3.53 -13.56
C ARG A 83 -22.33 -4.97 -13.73
N PRO A 84 -23.19 -5.92 -14.13
CA PRO A 84 -22.75 -7.29 -14.45
C PRO A 84 -21.78 -7.29 -15.63
N VAL A 85 -20.75 -8.14 -15.55
CA VAL A 85 -19.80 -8.37 -16.65
C VAL A 85 -20.57 -8.92 -17.86
N ARG A 86 -20.31 -8.37 -19.05
CA ARG A 86 -20.85 -8.87 -20.32
C ARG A 86 -19.72 -9.41 -21.20
N PRO A 87 -20.00 -10.36 -22.11
CA PRO A 87 -18.97 -10.91 -23.01
C PRO A 87 -18.23 -9.86 -23.85
N GLU A 88 -18.90 -8.74 -24.18
CA GLU A 88 -18.28 -7.67 -24.96
C GLU A 88 -17.22 -6.89 -24.16
N ASP A 89 -17.25 -6.97 -22.82
CA ASP A 89 -16.24 -6.35 -21.96
C ASP A 89 -14.88 -7.05 -22.11
N ASP A 90 -14.88 -8.34 -22.49
CA ASP A 90 -13.68 -9.17 -22.76
C ASP A 90 -13.39 -9.36 -24.27
N GLY A 91 -14.07 -8.59 -25.13
CA GLY A 91 -13.83 -8.58 -26.58
C GLY A 91 -14.42 -9.76 -27.37
N ILE A 92 -15.25 -10.60 -26.74
CA ILE A 92 -15.94 -11.69 -27.43
C ILE A 92 -17.09 -11.09 -28.24
N LYS A 93 -17.03 -11.23 -29.56
CA LYS A 93 -18.13 -10.90 -30.47
C LYS A 93 -18.81 -12.19 -30.91
N HIS A 94 -20.14 -12.20 -30.91
CA HIS A 94 -20.91 -13.25 -31.56
C HIS A 94 -20.66 -13.18 -33.07
N THR A 95 -19.73 -13.99 -33.57
CA THR A 95 -19.62 -14.36 -35.00
C THR A 95 -20.42 -15.61 -35.26
#